data_AF-A0A9N9IWC9-F1
#
_entry.id   AF-A0A9N9IWC9-F1
#
_cell.length_a   1.000
_cell.length_b   1.000
_cell.length_c   1.000
_cell.angle_alpha   90.00
_cell.angle_beta   90.00
_cell.angle_gamma   90.00
#
_symmetry.space_group_name_H-M   'P 1'
#
loop_
_entity.id
_entity.type
_entity.pdbx_description
1 polymer ?
#
loop_
_entity_poly.entity_id
_entity_poly.type
_entity_poly.pdbx_seq_one_letter_code
_entity_poly.pdbx_strand_id
1 'polypeptide(L)'
;LIEGVPLCDAEITDKEYLIIMNDVTKIIHLLHGKNLVFGDLCSMNIIVRKADNKIQTMLFEFDCCGEHQISCYQPSMNSTIEGPPGAEAYALLDKSHDLYWLDVFWKKRS
;
A
#
# COMPACT_ATOMS: atom_id res chain seq x y z
N LEU A 1 17.51 0.84 -11.25
CA LEU A 1 16.83 -0.42 -10.89
C LEU A 1 16.62 -0.41 -9.39
N ILE A 2 15.40 -0.55 -8.88
CA ILE A 2 15.19 -0.78 -7.45
C ILE A 2 15.54 -2.25 -7.21
N GLU A 3 16.58 -2.54 -6.43
CA GLU A 3 16.97 -3.91 -6.06
C GLU A 3 16.03 -4.45 -4.97
N GLY A 4 14.78 -4.75 -5.30
CA GLY A 4 13.81 -5.32 -4.38
C GLY A 4 12.74 -6.14 -5.10
N VAL A 5 11.99 -6.94 -4.35
CA VAL A 5 10.91 -7.78 -4.86
C VAL A 5 9.57 -7.32 -4.29
N PRO A 6 8.46 -7.45 -5.04
CA PRO A 6 7.12 -7.25 -4.49
C PRO A 6 6.88 -8.14 -3.26
N LEU A 7 6.14 -7.63 -2.28
CA LEU A 7 5.82 -8.36 -1.05
C LEU A 7 5.08 -9.67 -1.33
N CYS A 8 4.24 -9.73 -2.36
CA CYS A 8 3.55 -10.96 -2.75
C CYS A 8 4.49 -12.08 -3.21
N ASP A 9 5.68 -11.73 -3.70
CA ASP A 9 6.68 -12.67 -4.20
C ASP A 9 7.82 -12.88 -3.20
N ALA A 10 7.79 -12.17 -2.07
CA ALA A 10 8.87 -12.19 -1.09
C ALA A 10 8.77 -13.38 -0.13
N GLU A 11 9.83 -14.18 -0.03
CA GLU A 11 9.98 -15.16 1.04
C GLU A 11 10.40 -14.46 2.34
N ILE A 12 9.46 -14.34 3.29
CA ILE A 12 9.66 -13.62 4.55
C ILE A 12 9.12 -14.40 5.75
N THR A 13 9.83 -14.28 6.86
CA THR A 13 9.39 -14.80 8.17
C THR A 13 8.33 -13.89 8.80
N ASP A 14 7.64 -14.37 9.83
CA ASP A 14 6.64 -13.55 10.54
C ASP A 14 7.26 -12.32 11.20
N LYS A 15 8.46 -12.45 11.77
CA LYS A 15 9.18 -11.32 12.35
C LYS A 15 9.49 -10.25 11.30
N GLU A 16 9.88 -10.67 10.10
CA GLU A 16 10.14 -9.78 8.98
C GLU A 16 8.85 -9.11 8.49
N TYR A 17 7.76 -9.86 8.39
CA TYR A 17 6.44 -9.33 8.04
C TYR A 17 5.99 -8.22 8.99
N LEU A 18 6.16 -8.40 10.30
CA LEU A 18 5.84 -7.37 11.31
C LEU A 18 6.66 -6.09 11.11
N ILE A 19 7.94 -6.21 10.76
CA ILE A 19 8.80 -5.05 10.47
C ILE A 19 8.28 -4.32 9.22
N ILE A 20 7.99 -5.06 8.15
CA ILE A 20 7.48 -4.51 6.89
C ILE A 20 6.15 -3.78 7.14
N MET A 21 5.18 -4.40 7.82
CA MET A 21 3.87 -3.79 8.07
C MET A 21 3.96 -2.54 8.95
N ASN A 22 4.87 -2.53 9.93
CA ASN A 22 5.14 -1.32 10.72
C ASN A 22 5.67 -0.18 9.84
N ASP A 23 6.56 -0.47 8.89
CA ASP A 23 7.12 0.55 8.00
C ASP A 23 6.10 1.03 6.96
N VAL A 24 5.30 0.12 6.37
CA VAL A 24 4.17 0.48 5.50
C VAL A 24 3.20 1.40 6.25
N THR A 25 2.82 1.03 7.48
CA THR A 25 1.91 1.84 8.32
C THR A 25 2.47 3.26 8.55
N LYS A 26 3.78 3.39 8.83
CA LYS A 26 4.43 4.71 8.98
C LYS A 26 4.40 5.52 7.69
N ILE A 27 4.67 4.89 6.53
CA ILE A 27 4.66 5.56 5.23
C ILE A 27 3.25 6.07 4.92
N ILE A 28 2.22 5.25 5.12
CA ILE A 28 0.82 5.64 4.91
C ILE A 28 0.44 6.79 5.84
N HIS A 29 0.77 6.72 7.13
CA HIS A 29 0.51 7.84 8.05
C HIS A 29 1.25 9.13 7.65
N LEU A 30 2.47 9.03 7.08
CA LEU A 30 3.20 10.18 6.59
C LEU A 30 2.51 10.83 5.38
N LEU A 31 1.99 10.03 4.44
CA LEU A 31 1.19 10.52 3.31
C LEU A 31 -0.11 11.17 3.80
N HIS A 32 -0.84 10.48 4.68
CA HIS A 32 -2.12 10.96 5.22
C HIS A 32 -1.96 12.27 6.00
N GLY A 33 -0.84 12.43 6.71
CA GLY A 33 -0.47 13.67 7.40
C GLY A 33 -0.21 14.85 6.46
N LYS A 34 0.10 14.58 5.18
CA LYS A 34 0.21 15.57 4.09
C LYS A 34 -1.07 15.69 3.25
N ASN A 35 -2.18 15.12 3.74
CA ASN A 35 -3.45 15.01 3.03
C ASN A 35 -3.39 14.24 1.70
N LEU A 36 -2.41 13.36 1.54
CA LEU A 36 -2.27 12.47 0.40
C LEU A 36 -2.81 11.08 0.76
N VAL A 37 -3.45 10.44 -0.20
CA VAL A 37 -3.91 9.04 -0.17
C VAL A 37 -3.08 8.29 -1.20
N PHE A 38 -2.52 7.13 -0.83
CA PHE A 38 -1.73 6.33 -1.77
C PHE A 38 -2.63 5.70 -2.85
N GLY A 39 -3.81 5.22 -2.45
CA GLY A 39 -4.92 4.89 -3.35
C GLY A 39 -4.86 3.48 -3.91
N ASP A 40 -3.67 2.92 -4.09
CA ASP A 40 -3.46 1.58 -4.66
C ASP A 40 -2.58 0.70 -3.76
N LEU A 41 -2.84 0.73 -2.44
CA LEU A 41 -2.06 -0.04 -1.48
C LEU A 41 -2.34 -1.54 -1.64
N CYS A 42 -1.39 -2.30 -2.16
CA CYS A 42 -1.51 -3.76 -2.25
C CYS A 42 -0.14 -4.43 -2.09
N SER A 43 -0.10 -5.75 -1.92
CA SER A 43 1.16 -6.48 -1.77
C SER A 43 2.06 -6.45 -3.02
N MET A 44 1.52 -6.10 -4.19
CA MET A 44 2.34 -5.90 -5.40
C MET A 44 3.07 -4.54 -5.39
N ASN A 45 2.46 -3.53 -4.76
CA ASN A 45 3.00 -2.16 -4.69
C ASN A 45 3.85 -1.91 -3.44
N ILE A 46 4.12 -2.95 -2.65
CA ILE A 46 5.08 -2.90 -1.54
C ILE A 46 6.34 -3.64 -1.98
N ILE A 47 7.45 -2.92 -2.07
CA ILE A 47 8.76 -3.49 -2.42
C ILE A 47 9.54 -3.78 -1.14
N VAL A 48 10.01 -5.02 -1.04
CA VAL A 48 10.85 -5.52 0.03
C VAL A 48 12.26 -5.72 -0.50
N ARG A 49 13.24 -5.11 0.16
CA ARG A 49 14.67 -5.31 -0.11
C ARG A 49 15.34 -5.83 1.15
N LYS A 50 16.04 -6.96 1.04
CA LYS A 50 16.89 -7.50 2.11
C LYS A 50 18.34 -7.17 1.78
N ALA A 51 18.98 -6.36 2.61
CA ALA A 51 20.39 -5.99 2.46
C ALA A 51 21.05 -5.89 3.84
N ASP A 52 22.25 -6.43 4.00
CA ASP A 52 23.05 -6.35 5.24
C ASP A 52 22.27 -6.74 6.52
N ASN A 53 21.49 -7.82 6.46
CA ASN A 53 20.58 -8.27 7.53
C ASN A 53 19.52 -7.25 7.96
N LYS A 54 19.20 -6.27 7.11
CA LYS A 54 18.12 -5.31 7.29
C LYS A 54 17.08 -5.47 6.19
N ILE A 55 15.84 -5.20 6.56
CA ILE A 55 14.73 -5.07 5.63
C ILE A 55 14.52 -3.59 5.37
N GLN A 56 14.47 -3.24 4.10
CA GLN A 56 14.00 -1.95 3.62
C GLN A 56 12.66 -2.15 2.93
N THR A 57 11.69 -1.32 3.30
CA THR A 57 10.34 -1.35 2.75
C THR A 57 10.07 -0.04 2.03
N MET A 58 9.52 -0.13 0.82
CA MET A 58 9.15 1.03 0.02
C MET A 58 7.79 0.80 -0.62
N LEU A 59 7.03 1.86 -0.84
CA LEU A 59 5.90 1.83 -1.75
C LEU A 59 6.39 2.11 -3.17
N PHE A 60 5.81 1.43 -4.14
CA PHE A 60 6.09 1.58 -5.56
C PHE A 60 4.80 1.87 -6.32
N GLU A 61 4.90 2.53 -7.46
CA GLU A 61 3.78 2.95 -8.31
C GLU A 61 2.81 3.94 -7.63
N PHE A 62 3.03 5.24 -7.88
CA PHE A 62 2.27 6.34 -7.25
C PHE A 62 1.21 6.93 -8.18
N ASP A 63 0.89 6.29 -9.30
CA ASP A 63 -0.06 6.80 -10.28
C ASP A 63 -1.48 7.04 -9.74
N CYS A 64 -1.89 6.31 -8.69
CA CYS A 64 -3.17 6.54 -7.99
C CYS A 64 -3.05 7.45 -6.77
N CYS A 65 -1.85 7.94 -6.45
CA CYS A 65 -1.63 8.79 -5.28
C CYS A 65 -2.17 10.20 -5.55
N GLY A 66 -2.92 10.75 -4.59
CA GLY A 66 -3.53 12.06 -4.77
C GLY A 66 -4.09 12.65 -3.48
N GLU A 67 -4.67 13.84 -3.58
CA GLU A 67 -5.22 14.55 -2.44
C GLU A 67 -6.53 13.94 -1.96
N HIS A 68 -6.64 13.74 -0.65
CA HIS A 68 -7.84 13.20 0.00
C HIS A 68 -9.08 14.04 -0.31
N GLN A 69 -10.14 13.37 -0.77
CA GLN A 69 -11.44 13.98 -1.13
C GLN A 69 -11.35 15.05 -2.23
N ILE A 70 -10.27 15.03 -3.04
CA ILE A 70 -10.06 15.95 -4.16
C ILE A 70 -9.68 15.19 -5.43
N SER A 71 -8.67 14.30 -5.34
CA SER A 71 -8.29 13.45 -6.45
C SER A 71 -9.24 12.25 -6.57
N CYS A 72 -9.40 11.73 -7.79
CA CYS A 72 -10.24 10.58 -8.09
C CYS A 72 -9.43 9.40 -8.61
N TYR A 73 -9.95 8.18 -8.42
CA TYR A 73 -9.50 7.01 -9.15
C TYR A 73 -9.67 7.17 -10.66
N GLN A 74 -8.75 6.56 -11.42
CA GLN A 74 -8.79 6.61 -12.87
C GLN A 74 -10.05 5.89 -13.43
N PRO A 75 -10.57 6.34 -14.59
CA PRO A 75 -11.70 5.69 -15.27
C PRO A 75 -11.45 4.21 -15.62
N SER A 76 -10.20 3.89 -15.93
CA SER A 76 -9.75 2.59 -16.40
C SER A 76 -9.42 1.61 -15.27
N MET A 77 -9.78 1.94 -14.02
CA MET A 77 -9.54 1.08 -12.88
C MET A 77 -10.23 -0.28 -13.10
N ASN A 78 -9.48 -1.36 -12.88
CA ASN A 78 -9.95 -2.71 -13.16
C ASN A 78 -11.01 -3.13 -12.13
N SER A 79 -12.27 -3.26 -12.56
CA SER A 79 -13.39 -3.61 -11.69
C SER A 79 -13.44 -5.08 -11.26
N THR A 80 -12.48 -5.90 -11.68
CA THR A 80 -12.46 -7.35 -11.37
C THR A 80 -11.68 -7.72 -10.10
N ILE A 81 -10.90 -6.79 -9.54
CA ILE A 81 -10.20 -6.97 -8.26
C ILE A 81 -11.00 -6.21 -7.21
N GLU A 82 -11.43 -6.90 -6.14
CA GLU A 82 -12.11 -6.25 -5.02
C GLU A 82 -11.14 -5.29 -4.31
N GLY A 83 -11.34 -4.00 -4.55
CA GLY A 83 -10.69 -2.93 -3.80
C GLY A 83 -11.37 -2.67 -2.45
N PRO A 84 -10.86 -1.68 -1.69
CA PRO A 84 -11.51 -1.26 -0.47
C PRO A 84 -12.93 -0.73 -0.77
N PRO A 85 -13.89 -0.85 0.16
CA PRO A 85 -15.23 -0.30 -0.03
C PRO A 85 -15.18 1.18 -0.40
N GLY A 86 -15.83 1.56 -1.50
CA GLY A 86 -15.84 2.94 -2.00
C GLY A 86 -14.70 3.30 -2.97
N ALA A 87 -13.72 2.42 -3.17
CA ALA A 87 -12.70 2.61 -4.20
C ALA A 87 -13.14 2.01 -5.54
N GLU A 88 -13.91 2.80 -6.28
CA GLU A 88 -14.35 2.51 -7.64
C GLU A 88 -13.90 3.60 -8.62
N ALA A 89 -14.01 3.33 -9.92
CA ALA A 89 -13.66 4.29 -10.95
C ALA A 89 -14.36 5.64 -10.72
N TYR A 90 -13.63 6.75 -10.86
CA TYR A 90 -14.06 8.11 -10.58
C TYR A 90 -14.37 8.45 -9.11
N ALA A 91 -14.41 7.48 -8.20
CA ALA A 91 -14.60 7.79 -6.79
C ALA A 91 -13.44 8.61 -6.24
N LEU A 92 -13.75 9.48 -5.28
CA LEU A 92 -12.74 10.27 -4.59
C LEU A 92 -11.81 9.36 -3.79
N LEU A 93 -10.52 9.72 -3.78
CA LEU A 93 -9.56 9.06 -2.92
C LEU A 93 -9.87 9.38 -1.46
N ASP A 94 -10.10 8.33 -0.67
CA ASP A 94 -10.34 8.43 0.77
C ASP A 94 -9.21 7.75 1.55
N LYS A 95 -8.81 8.36 2.67
CA LYS A 95 -7.77 7.78 3.55
C LYS A 95 -8.17 6.39 4.06
N SER A 96 -9.47 6.15 4.25
CA SER A 96 -10.01 4.84 4.63
C SER A 96 -9.69 3.73 3.63
N HIS A 97 -9.43 4.05 2.35
CA HIS A 97 -9.04 3.07 1.35
C HIS A 97 -7.67 2.46 1.66
N ASP A 98 -6.68 3.28 2.05
CA ASP A 98 -5.37 2.78 2.49
C ASP A 98 -5.49 2.05 3.84
N LEU A 99 -6.32 2.57 4.76
CA LEU A 99 -6.51 1.96 6.09
C LEU A 99 -7.16 0.59 6.01
N TYR A 100 -8.08 0.37 5.08
CA TYR A 100 -8.67 -0.93 4.81
C TYR A 100 -7.57 -1.95 4.47
N TRP A 101 -6.63 -1.59 3.59
CA TRP A 101 -5.54 -2.48 3.23
C TRP A 101 -4.58 -2.73 4.38
N LEU A 102 -4.27 -1.72 5.19
CA LEU A 102 -3.50 -1.93 6.43
C LEU A 102 -4.20 -2.96 7.33
N ASP A 103 -5.50 -2.83 7.57
CA ASP A 103 -6.28 -3.79 8.37
C ASP A 103 -6.26 -5.21 7.77
N VAL A 104 -6.44 -5.33 6.45
CA VAL A 104 -6.31 -6.63 5.74
C VAL A 104 -4.94 -7.26 5.96
N PHE A 105 -3.87 -6.47 5.87
CA PHE A 105 -2.51 -6.99 6.08
C PHE A 105 -2.29 -7.45 7.52
N TRP A 106 -2.71 -6.64 8.51
CA TRP A 106 -2.57 -7.02 9.91
C TRP A 106 -3.41 -8.26 10.28
N LYS A 107 -4.54 -8.50 9.61
CA LYS A 107 -5.38 -9.70 9.79
C LYS A 107 -4.87 -10.97 9.10
N LYS A 108 -4.14 -10.86 7.99
CA LYS A 108 -3.69 -12.03 7.20
C LYS A 108 -2.71 -12.96 7.94
N ARG A 109 -2.20 -12.57 9.12
CA ARG A 109 -1.21 -13.32 9.91
C ARG A 109 -1.53 -13.37 11.42
N SER A 110 -2.75 -12.99 11.82
CA SER A 110 -3.27 -13.12 13.20
C SER A 110 -3.94 -14.47 13.45
#